data_AF-X1CDR5-F1
#
_entry.id   AF-X1CDR5-F1
#
_cell.length_a   1.000
_cell.length_b   1.000
_cell.length_c   1.000
_cell.angle_alpha   90.00
_cell.angle_beta   90.00
_cell.angle_gamma   90.00
#
_symmetry.space_group_name_H-M   'P 1'
#
loop_
_entity.id
_entity.type
_entity.pdbx_description
1 polymer ?
#
loop_
_entity_poly.entity_id
_entity_poly.type
_entity_poly.pdbx_seq_one_letter_code
_entity_poly.pdbx_strand_id
1 'polypeptide(L)'
;HADGVLKDPENYELFSYEELGRGEPEFVETGREIIAGQYSGISGFSHVMGKIDVEFANREEANEILELVRFANVESQKPLVEDELLFIARYPKIARKLLTLTPLE
;
A
#
# COMPACT_ATOMS: atom_id res chain seq x y z
N HIS A 1 -14.62 -37.63 4.16
CA HIS A 1 -13.70 -36.51 4.38
C HIS A 1 -14.45 -35.27 4.85
N ALA A 2 -15.34 -34.67 4.04
CA ALA A 2 -16.09 -33.45 4.43
C ALA A 2 -16.87 -33.57 5.76
N ASP A 3 -17.73 -34.57 5.93
CA ASP A 3 -18.47 -34.80 7.19
C ASP A 3 -17.55 -35.13 8.38
N GLY A 4 -16.39 -35.72 8.10
CA GLY A 4 -15.39 -36.05 9.12
C GLY A 4 -14.67 -34.81 9.64
N VAL A 5 -14.25 -33.92 8.75
CA VAL A 5 -13.62 -32.63 9.11
C VAL A 5 -14.58 -31.75 9.91
N LEU A 6 -15.88 -31.75 9.59
CA LEU A 6 -16.89 -30.98 10.35
C LEU A 6 -17.08 -31.49 11.80
N LYS A 7 -16.81 -32.77 12.06
CA LYS A 7 -16.95 -33.38 13.38
C LYS A 7 -15.66 -33.27 14.19
N ASP A 8 -14.54 -33.52 13.54
CA ASP A 8 -13.20 -33.47 14.13
C ASP A 8 -12.14 -33.34 13.01
N PRO A 9 -11.60 -32.13 12.81
CA PRO A 9 -10.61 -31.83 11.76
C PRO A 9 -9.31 -32.62 11.89
N GLU A 10 -8.89 -33.00 13.11
CA GLU A 10 -7.59 -33.67 13.35
C GLU A 10 -7.51 -35.06 12.69
N ASN A 11 -8.65 -35.67 12.36
CA ASN A 11 -8.69 -36.94 11.63
C ASN A 11 -8.20 -36.83 10.18
N TYR A 12 -8.17 -35.61 9.63
CA TYR A 12 -7.87 -35.36 8.22
C TYR A 12 -6.89 -34.19 7.99
N GLU A 13 -6.63 -33.38 9.01
CA GLU A 13 -5.66 -32.27 9.00
C GLU A 13 -4.55 -32.57 10.01
N LEU A 14 -3.28 -32.55 9.55
CA LEU A 14 -2.13 -32.79 10.42
C LEU A 14 -1.83 -31.61 11.35
N PHE A 15 -2.20 -30.40 10.95
CA PHE A 15 -2.02 -29.15 11.71
C PHE A 15 -3.21 -28.25 11.46
N SER A 16 -3.68 -27.59 12.51
CA SER A 16 -4.73 -26.58 12.39
C SER A 16 -4.18 -25.35 11.66
N TYR A 17 -5.03 -24.68 10.88
CA TYR A 17 -4.69 -23.40 10.26
C TYR A 17 -4.33 -22.34 11.32
N GLU A 18 -4.88 -22.45 12.53
CA GLU A 18 -4.59 -21.58 13.68
C GLU A 18 -3.16 -21.77 14.21
N GLU A 19 -2.66 -23.02 14.26
CA GLU A 19 -1.29 -23.34 14.67
C GLU A 19 -0.27 -22.83 13.65
N LEU A 20 -0.65 -22.80 12.37
CA LEU A 20 0.14 -22.26 11.29
C LEU A 20 0.05 -20.72 11.19
N GLY A 21 -0.73 -20.07 12.05
CA GLY A 21 -0.90 -18.62 12.08
C GLY A 21 -1.67 -18.06 10.87
N ARG A 22 -2.40 -18.91 10.14
CA ARG A 22 -3.38 -18.42 9.16
C ARG A 22 -4.55 -17.88 9.98
N GLY A 23 -4.58 -16.57 10.20
CA GLY A 23 -5.61 -15.92 10.99
C GLY A 23 -6.98 -15.92 10.30
N GLU A 24 -7.69 -14.80 10.42
CA GLU A 24 -8.99 -14.60 9.78
C GLU A 24 -8.89 -14.61 8.24
N PRO A 25 -9.98 -14.93 7.51
CA PRO A 25 -10.03 -14.86 6.06
C PRO A 25 -9.61 -13.48 5.53
N GLU A 26 -8.65 -13.44 4.61
CA GLU A 26 -8.27 -12.20 3.93
C GLU A 26 -9.29 -11.85 2.83
N PHE A 27 -9.91 -10.68 2.96
CA PHE A 27 -10.76 -10.12 1.91
C PHE A 27 -9.89 -9.33 0.94
N VAL A 28 -9.75 -9.84 -0.28
CA VAL A 28 -9.03 -9.14 -1.36
C VAL A 28 -10.01 -8.39 -2.25
N GLU A 29 -9.73 -7.10 -2.50
CA GLU A 29 -10.55 -6.29 -3.39
C GLU A 29 -10.27 -6.71 -4.85
N THR A 30 -11.16 -7.50 -5.47
CA THR A 30 -10.99 -8.01 -6.85
C THR A 30 -11.31 -6.97 -7.93
N GLY A 31 -11.26 -5.69 -7.58
CA GLY A 31 -11.69 -4.57 -8.40
C GLY A 31 -10.56 -3.97 -9.24
N ARG A 32 -10.76 -2.72 -9.70
CA ARG A 32 -9.71 -1.97 -10.39
C ARG A 32 -8.75 -1.38 -9.36
N GLU A 33 -7.48 -1.74 -9.49
CA GLU A 33 -6.41 -1.16 -8.70
C GLU A 33 -5.84 0.08 -9.40
N ILE A 34 -5.80 1.21 -8.69
CA ILE A 34 -5.17 2.43 -9.18
C ILE A 34 -3.87 2.58 -8.39
N ILE A 35 -2.74 2.58 -9.10
CA ILE A 35 -1.42 2.67 -8.48
C ILE A 35 -0.90 4.10 -8.62
N ALA A 36 -0.34 4.64 -7.54
CA ALA A 36 0.43 5.88 -7.55
C ALA A 36 1.91 5.56 -7.89
N GLY A 37 2.41 6.08 -9.00
CA GLY A 37 3.78 5.88 -9.46
C GLY A 37 4.24 7.02 -10.38
N GLN A 38 5.35 6.80 -11.09
CA GLN A 38 6.03 7.83 -11.91
C GLN A 38 5.08 8.60 -12.85
N TYR A 39 4.09 7.91 -13.43
CA TYR A 39 3.16 8.46 -14.42
C TYR A 39 1.81 8.90 -13.84
N SER A 40 1.60 8.78 -12.53
CA SER A 40 0.29 9.09 -11.93
C SER A 40 0.04 10.58 -11.94
N GLY A 41 -1.12 10.99 -12.45
CA GLY A 41 -1.60 12.37 -12.36
C GLY A 41 -2.17 12.68 -10.97
N ILE A 42 -2.26 13.97 -10.63
CA ILE A 42 -2.69 14.41 -9.29
C ILE A 42 -4.09 13.93 -8.90
N SER A 43 -5.05 13.91 -9.83
CA SER A 43 -6.41 13.45 -9.51
C SER A 43 -6.46 11.95 -9.17
N GLY A 44 -5.67 11.13 -9.87
CA GLY A 44 -5.56 9.70 -9.57
C GLY A 44 -4.84 9.47 -8.26
N PHE A 45 -3.78 10.24 -8.01
CA PHE A 45 -3.06 10.21 -6.74
C PHE A 45 -3.95 10.56 -5.55
N SER A 46 -4.69 11.68 -5.61
CA SER A 46 -5.61 12.08 -4.54
C SER A 46 -6.71 11.03 -4.31
N HIS A 47 -7.19 10.36 -5.36
CA HIS A 47 -8.15 9.25 -5.21
C HIS A 47 -7.56 8.05 -4.45
N VAL A 48 -6.32 7.67 -4.76
CA VAL A 48 -5.62 6.57 -4.06
C VAL A 48 -5.35 6.93 -2.61
N MET A 49 -4.84 8.13 -2.36
CA MET A 49 -4.54 8.61 -1.00
C MET A 49 -5.82 8.75 -0.15
N GLY A 50 -6.93 9.16 -0.75
CA GLY A 50 -8.23 9.21 -0.08
C GLY A 50 -8.79 7.85 0.32
N LYS A 51 -8.46 6.76 -0.39
CA LYS A 51 -8.85 5.40 0.01
C LYS A 51 -8.16 4.92 1.29
N ILE A 52 -7.03 5.51 1.65
CA ILE A 52 -6.24 5.20 2.86
C ILE A 52 -6.32 6.35 3.88
N ASP A 53 -7.42 7.10 3.84
CA ASP A 53 -7.76 8.20 4.76
C ASP A 53 -6.71 9.33 4.82
N VAL A 54 -6.04 9.60 3.71
CA VAL A 54 -5.15 10.77 3.56
C VAL A 54 -5.81 11.83 2.70
N GLU A 55 -6.15 12.95 3.33
CA GLU A 55 -6.63 14.16 2.67
C GLU A 55 -5.53 15.23 2.62
N PHE A 56 -5.43 15.91 1.48
CA PHE A 56 -4.51 17.04 1.31
C PHE A 56 -5.25 18.36 1.55
N ALA A 57 -4.61 19.29 2.26
CA ALA A 57 -5.16 20.61 2.55
C ALA A 57 -5.34 21.45 1.28
N ASN A 58 -4.46 21.28 0.29
CA ASN A 58 -4.54 21.98 -0.99
C ASN A 58 -3.85 21.20 -2.12
N ARG A 59 -3.97 21.73 -3.34
CA ARG A 59 -3.40 21.11 -4.53
C ARG A 59 -1.88 21.17 -4.53
N GLU A 60 -1.28 22.19 -3.93
CA GLU A 60 0.16 22.38 -3.84
C GLU A 60 0.80 21.29 -2.98
N GLU A 61 0.23 20.99 -1.82
CA GLU A 61 0.63 19.89 -0.94
C GLU A 61 0.52 18.54 -1.66
N ALA A 62 -0.61 18.28 -2.31
CA ALA A 62 -0.80 17.05 -3.09
C ALA A 62 0.27 16.90 -4.21
N ASN A 63 0.69 18.00 -4.83
CA ASN A 63 1.78 17.97 -5.82
C ASN A 63 3.13 17.68 -5.18
N GLU A 64 3.44 18.28 -4.04
CA GLU A 64 4.70 18.04 -3.33
C GLU A 64 4.84 16.57 -2.94
N ILE A 65 3.78 15.97 -2.36
CA ILE A 65 3.80 14.55 -1.98
C ILE A 65 3.86 13.66 -3.23
N LEU A 66 3.09 13.98 -4.28
CA LEU A 66 3.13 13.22 -5.53
C LEU A 66 4.54 13.21 -6.15
N GLU A 67 5.26 14.32 -6.10
CA GLU A 67 6.64 14.39 -6.59
C GLU A 67 7.55 13.42 -5.83
N LEU A 68 7.47 13.41 -4.49
CA LEU A 68 8.24 12.47 -3.66
C LEU A 68 7.86 11.01 -3.93
N VAL A 69 6.57 10.72 -4.11
CA VAL A 69 6.07 9.38 -4.48
C VAL A 69 6.62 8.93 -5.83
N ARG A 70 6.67 9.82 -6.82
CA ARG A 70 7.27 9.52 -8.13
C ARG A 70 8.75 9.19 -8.01
N PHE A 71 9.49 9.95 -7.21
CA PHE A 71 10.90 9.67 -6.96
C PHE A 71 11.10 8.33 -6.26
N ALA A 72 10.34 8.06 -5.19
CA ALA A 72 10.41 6.78 -4.48
C ALA A 72 10.05 5.60 -5.38
N ASN A 73 9.07 5.74 -6.28
CA ASN A 73 8.71 4.72 -7.26
C ASN A 73 9.84 4.45 -8.27
N VAL A 74 10.55 5.48 -8.71
CA VAL A 74 11.72 5.35 -9.61
C VAL A 74 12.87 4.62 -8.90
N GLU A 75 13.19 5.02 -7.67
CA GLU A 75 14.28 4.42 -6.88
C GLU A 75 14.00 2.96 -6.50
N SER A 76 12.77 2.64 -6.12
CA SER A 76 12.36 1.27 -5.75
C SER A 76 12.15 0.35 -6.96
N GLN A 77 11.96 0.92 -8.16
CA GLN A 77 11.56 0.22 -9.39
C GLN A 77 10.32 -0.68 -9.21
N LYS A 78 9.45 -0.35 -8.25
CA LYS A 78 8.26 -1.13 -7.88
C LYS A 78 7.13 -0.19 -7.44
N PRO A 79 5.86 -0.62 -7.57
CA PRO A 79 4.75 0.06 -6.91
C PRO A 79 5.03 0.25 -5.42
N LEU A 80 4.71 1.43 -4.88
CA LEU A 80 4.84 1.69 -3.45
C LEU A 80 3.70 1.00 -2.69
N VAL A 81 4.01 0.43 -1.54
CA VAL A 81 3.00 -0.10 -0.62
C VAL A 81 2.36 1.02 0.22
N GLU A 82 1.23 0.73 0.84
CA GLU A 82 0.47 1.70 1.64
C GLU A 82 1.33 2.38 2.72
N ASP A 83 2.12 1.61 3.47
CA ASP A 83 3.02 2.14 4.50
C ASP A 83 4.05 3.14 3.96
N GLU A 84 4.54 2.91 2.74
CA GLU A 84 5.49 3.82 2.07
C GLU A 84 4.80 5.12 1.64
N LEU A 85 3.58 5.02 1.10
CA LEU A 85 2.76 6.19 0.76
C LEU A 85 2.42 7.01 2.01
N LEU A 86 2.02 6.36 3.10
CA LEU A 86 1.74 6.99 4.39
C LEU A 86 3.00 7.63 4.98
N PHE A 87 4.14 6.97 4.90
CA PHE A 87 5.42 7.52 5.36
C PHE A 87 5.77 8.81 4.62
N ILE A 88 5.69 8.79 3.29
CA ILE A 88 6.00 9.97 2.46
C ILE A 88 5.02 11.11 2.76
N ALA A 89 3.72 10.82 2.87
CA ALA A 89 2.70 11.82 3.17
C ALA A 89 2.83 12.43 4.57
N ARG A 90 3.12 11.63 5.60
CA ARG A 90 3.27 12.12 7.00
C ARG A 90 4.61 12.80 7.24
N TYR A 91 5.67 12.37 6.55
CA TYR A 91 7.03 12.83 6.78
C TYR A 91 7.74 13.29 5.50
N PRO A 92 7.17 14.23 4.72
CA PRO A 92 7.72 14.61 3.41
C PRO A 92 9.14 15.16 3.49
N LYS A 93 9.46 15.89 4.57
CA LYS A 93 10.81 16.42 4.81
C LYS A 93 11.84 15.32 5.07
N ILE A 94 11.43 14.22 5.71
CA ILE A 94 12.31 13.08 5.97
C ILE A 94 12.47 12.29 4.67
N ALA A 95 11.36 12.00 3.98
CA ALA A 95 11.36 11.34 2.68
C ALA A 95 12.26 12.07 1.67
N ARG A 96 12.15 13.40 1.56
CA ARG A 96 13.01 14.22 0.68
C ARG A 96 14.50 14.07 1.00
N LYS A 97 14.87 14.01 2.29
CA LYS A 97 16.27 13.79 2.70
C LYS A 97 16.76 12.38 2.39
N LEU A 98 15.91 11.38 2.57
CA LEU A 98 16.23 9.97 2.30
C LEU A 98 16.36 9.68 0.81
N LEU A 99 15.51 10.29 -0.01
CA LEU A 99 15.54 10.10 -1.46
C LEU A 99 16.80 10.72 -2.08
N THR A 100 17.52 11.63 -1.40
CA THR A 100 18.79 12.27 -1.83
C THR A 100 18.77 12.94 -3.22
N LEU A 101 17.65 12.91 -3.93
CA LEU A 101 17.47 13.50 -5.24
C LEU A 101 17.25 14.99 -5.07
N THR A 102 18.25 15.76 -5.48
CA THR A 102 18.07 17.16 -5.86
C THR A 102 17.31 17.17 -7.18
N PRO A 103 16.09 17.74 -7.26
CA PRO A 103 15.44 17.96 -8.54
C PRO A 103 16.37 18.78 -9.44
N LEU A 104 16.45 18.44 -10.72
CA LEU A 104 17.11 19.30 -11.71
C LEU A 104 16.33 20.62 -11.77
N GLU A 105 17.03 21.74 -11.53
CA GLU A 105 16.51 23.12 -11.64
C GLU A 105 15.92 23.43 -13.03
#